data_AF-A0A227J0V5-F1
#
_entry.id   AF-A0A227J0V5-F1
#
_cell.length_a   1.000
_cell.length_b   1.000
_cell.length_c   1.000
_cell.angle_alpha   90.00
_cell.angle_beta   90.00
_cell.angle_gamma   90.00
#
_symmetry.space_group_name_H-M   'P 1'
#
loop_
_entity.id
_entity.type
_entity.pdbx_description
1 polymer ?
#
loop_
_entity_poly.entity_id
_entity_poly.type
_entity_poly.pdbx_seq_one_letter_code
_entity_poly.pdbx_strand_id
1 'polypeptide(L)'
;SQDRVEHLYEQVAAENSVDLLKKGQFQGTPDGSSVVFIDDIKDSTLSNVFVAQMRPRDSVLPSVMFSSSGEVKELSDGRQVITMQEGTRYEGVPTR
;
A
#
# COMPACT_ATOMS: atom_id res chain seq x y z
N SER A 1 -10.51 -3.90 36.67
CA SER A 1 -10.53 -5.10 35.80
C SER A 1 -11.35 -4.90 34.51
N GLN A 2 -11.84 -3.70 34.23
CA GLN A 2 -12.22 -3.28 32.87
C GLN A 2 -11.08 -2.48 32.22
N ASP A 3 -10.36 -1.67 33.00
CA ASP A 3 -9.26 -0.81 32.53
C ASP A 3 -8.12 -1.59 31.84
N ARG A 4 -7.84 -2.80 32.32
CA ARG A 4 -6.81 -3.67 31.72
C ARG A 4 -7.26 -4.24 30.38
N VAL A 5 -8.56 -4.48 30.22
CA VAL A 5 -9.15 -5.00 28.98
C VAL A 5 -9.26 -3.87 27.97
N GLU A 6 -9.64 -2.68 28.40
CA GLU A 6 -9.68 -1.47 27.58
C GLU A 6 -8.28 -1.07 27.10
N HIS A 7 -7.28 -1.09 27.99
CA HIS A 7 -5.88 -0.87 27.60
C HIS A 7 -5.34 -1.94 26.65
N LEU A 8 -5.81 -3.19 26.77
CA LEU A 8 -5.49 -4.25 25.81
C LEU A 8 -6.18 -4.00 24.46
N TYR A 9 -7.43 -3.55 24.44
CA TYR A 9 -8.12 -3.18 23.20
C TYR A 9 -7.50 -1.94 22.54
N GLU A 10 -7.07 -0.95 23.32
CA GLU A 10 -6.33 0.22 22.81
C GLU A 10 -4.95 -0.16 22.30
N GLN A 11 -4.20 -1.02 23.01
CA GLN A 11 -2.92 -1.55 22.51
C GLN A 11 -3.12 -2.37 21.24
N VAL A 12 -4.11 -3.27 21.21
CA VAL A 12 -4.40 -4.09 20.03
C VAL A 12 -4.91 -3.19 18.90
N ALA A 13 -5.74 -2.19 19.14
CA ALA A 13 -6.20 -1.26 18.09
C ALA A 13 -5.05 -0.35 17.59
N ALA A 14 -4.14 0.08 18.47
CA ALA A 14 -2.93 0.81 18.10
C ALA A 14 -1.95 -0.08 17.31
N GLU A 15 -1.84 -1.36 17.66
CA GLU A 15 -1.06 -2.36 16.92
C GLU A 15 -1.75 -2.78 15.60
N ASN A 16 -3.08 -2.69 15.51
CA ASN A 16 -3.89 -3.01 14.33
C ASN A 16 -4.21 -1.79 13.44
N SER A 17 -3.75 -0.59 13.78
CA SER A 17 -3.98 0.63 12.98
C SER A 17 -2.90 0.89 11.91
N VAL A 18 -1.97 -0.05 11.75
CA VAL A 18 -1.21 -0.20 10.53
C VAL A 18 -1.97 -1.18 9.65
N ASP A 19 -2.63 -0.68 8.60
CA ASP A 19 -3.25 -1.53 7.58
C ASP A 19 -2.12 -2.32 6.89
N LEU A 20 -1.83 -3.50 7.43
CA LEU A 20 -0.86 -4.43 6.89
C LEU A 20 -1.22 -4.68 5.43
N LEU A 21 -0.27 -4.58 4.49
CA LEU A 21 -0.54 -4.88 3.09
C LEU A 21 -1.17 -6.27 2.97
N LYS A 22 -2.42 -6.31 2.52
CA LYS A 22 -3.16 -7.55 2.27
C LYS A 22 -2.94 -7.97 0.82
N LYS A 23 -2.73 -9.26 0.60
CA LYS A 23 -2.69 -9.82 -0.76
C LYS A 23 -4.09 -10.09 -1.31
N GLY A 24 -4.23 -10.09 -2.62
CA GLY A 24 -5.46 -10.46 -3.34
C GLY A 24 -6.59 -9.44 -3.28
N GLN A 25 -6.35 -8.21 -2.80
CA GLN A 25 -7.37 -7.17 -2.73
C GLN A 25 -6.84 -5.77 -3.05
N PHE A 26 -7.71 -4.92 -3.59
CA PHE A 26 -7.45 -3.51 -3.80
C PHE A 26 -7.53 -2.75 -2.47
N GLN A 27 -6.49 -2.00 -2.15
CA GLN A 27 -6.37 -1.22 -0.91
C GLN A 27 -6.06 0.22 -1.24
N GLY A 28 -6.80 1.15 -0.64
CA GLY A 28 -6.45 2.57 -0.69
C GLY A 28 -5.25 2.84 0.22
N THR A 29 -4.33 3.70 -0.22
CA THR A 29 -3.29 4.20 0.68
C THR A 29 -3.91 5.09 1.76
N PRO A 30 -3.32 5.17 2.98
CA PRO A 30 -3.87 6.00 4.07
C PRO A 30 -4.03 7.47 3.71
N ASP A 31 -3.17 7.99 2.81
CA ASP A 31 -3.24 9.37 2.31
C ASP A 31 -4.30 9.58 1.21
N GLY A 32 -5.03 8.52 0.81
CA GLY A 32 -6.09 8.56 -0.20
C GLY A 32 -5.60 8.92 -1.61
N SER A 33 -4.29 8.88 -1.87
CA SER A 33 -3.71 9.27 -3.15
C SER A 33 -3.71 8.14 -4.17
N SER A 34 -3.66 6.89 -3.70
CA SER A 34 -3.36 5.73 -4.52
C SER A 34 -4.21 4.51 -4.13
N VAL A 35 -4.37 3.59 -5.08
CA VAL A 35 -4.90 2.24 -4.87
C VAL A 35 -3.79 1.25 -5.19
N VAL A 36 -3.59 0.26 -4.33
CA VAL A 36 -2.58 -0.79 -4.46
C VAL A 36 -3.26 -2.15 -4.51
N PHE A 37 -2.77 -3.02 -5.39
CA PHE A 37 -3.09 -4.44 -5.40
C PHE A 37 -1.79 -5.24 -5.46
N ILE A 38 -1.72 -6.30 -4.67
CA ILE A 38 -0.59 -7.24 -4.63
C ILE A 38 -1.18 -8.64 -4.70
N ASP A 39 -0.73 -9.45 -5.64
CA ASP A 39 -1.25 -10.80 -5.83
C ASP A 39 -0.80 -11.75 -4.72
N ASP A 40 0.50 -11.78 -4.43
CA ASP A 40 1.06 -12.57 -3.33
C ASP A 40 2.13 -11.79 -2.55
N ILE A 41 2.22 -12.11 -1.26
CA ILE A 41 3.22 -11.56 -0.33
C ILE A 41 3.87 -12.75 0.38
N LYS A 42 5.18 -12.86 0.23
CA LYS A 42 5.99 -13.87 0.91
C LYS A 42 7.19 -13.18 1.57
N ASP A 43 7.25 -13.27 2.89
CA ASP A 43 8.20 -12.54 3.73
C ASP A 43 8.08 -11.02 3.52
N SER A 44 8.94 -10.45 2.68
CA SER A 44 8.87 -9.03 2.27
C SER A 44 8.90 -8.85 0.76
N THR A 45 8.80 -9.95 0.01
CA THR A 45 8.74 -9.97 -1.45
C THR A 45 7.29 -9.98 -1.90
N LEU A 46 6.99 -9.14 -2.88
CA LEU A 46 5.69 -8.92 -3.46
C LEU A 46 5.69 -9.50 -4.88
N SER A 47 4.65 -10.23 -5.23
CA SER A 47 4.41 -10.72 -6.59
C SER A 47 3.27 -9.96 -7.23
N ASN A 48 3.43 -9.57 -8.50
CA ASN A 48 2.44 -8.84 -9.30
C ASN A 48 1.85 -7.62 -8.56
N VAL A 49 2.64 -6.54 -8.52
CA VAL A 49 2.28 -5.31 -7.85
C VAL A 49 1.64 -4.35 -8.85
N PHE A 50 0.42 -3.94 -8.56
CA PHE A 50 -0.33 -2.92 -9.30
C PHE A 50 -0.57 -1.71 -8.43
N VAL A 51 -0.31 -0.51 -8.95
CA VAL A 51 -0.58 0.75 -8.26
C VAL A 51 -1.26 1.72 -9.21
N ALA A 52 -2.38 2.30 -8.79
CA ALA A 52 -3.10 3.33 -9.53
C ALA A 52 -3.16 4.62 -8.71
N GLN A 53 -2.76 5.73 -9.32
CA GLN A 53 -2.82 7.07 -8.77
C GLN A 53 -3.76 7.90 -9.63
N MET A 54 -5.03 7.99 -9.22
CA MET A 54 -6.07 8.64 -10.04
C MET A 54 -6.14 10.15 -9.85
N ARG A 55 -5.66 10.65 -8.70
CA ARG A 55 -5.65 12.09 -8.41
C ARG A 55 -4.33 12.68 -8.88
N PRO A 56 -4.36 13.76 -9.68
CA PRO A 56 -3.15 14.52 -9.95
C PRO A 56 -2.54 14.99 -8.63
N ARG A 57 -1.21 14.90 -8.52
CA ARG A 57 -0.48 15.42 -7.36
C ARG A 57 0.70 16.24 -7.88
N ASP A 58 0.75 17.50 -7.49
CA ASP A 58 1.72 18.47 -7.99
C ASP A 58 1.71 18.53 -9.53
N SER A 59 2.83 18.24 -10.18
CA SER A 59 2.98 18.21 -11.64
C SER A 59 2.78 16.81 -12.25
N VAL A 60 2.34 15.82 -11.47
CA VAL A 60 2.19 14.43 -11.90
C VAL A 60 0.76 14.18 -12.35
N LEU A 61 0.60 13.70 -13.59
CA LEU A 61 -0.70 13.32 -14.13
C LEU A 61 -1.18 12.01 -13.48
N PRO A 62 -2.48 11.67 -13.60
CA PRO A 62 -2.94 10.34 -13.23
C PRO A 62 -2.06 9.26 -13.85
N SER A 63 -1.74 8.22 -13.10
CA SER A 63 -0.85 7.16 -13.58
C SER A 63 -1.19 5.80 -13.02
N VAL A 64 -0.85 4.77 -13.80
CA VAL A 64 -0.97 3.36 -13.44
C VAL A 64 0.39 2.70 -13.61
N MET A 65 0.79 1.93 -12.61
CA MET A 65 2.07 1.25 -12.55
C MET A 65 1.84 -0.24 -12.33
N PHE A 66 2.63 -1.06 -13.00
CA PHE A 66 2.63 -2.50 -12.81
C PHE A 66 4.05 -3.05 -12.80
N SER A 67 4.31 -4.03 -11.95
CA SER A 67 5.55 -4.81 -11.93
C SER A 67 5.26 -6.25 -11.53
N SER A 68 6.02 -7.20 -12.07
CA SER A 68 5.99 -8.60 -11.65
C SER A 68 6.55 -8.81 -10.24
N SER A 69 7.41 -7.93 -9.73
CA SER A 69 8.07 -8.09 -8.43
C SER A 69 8.24 -6.80 -7.65
N GLY A 70 8.13 -6.88 -6.34
CA GLY A 70 8.44 -5.78 -5.44
C GLY A 70 9.02 -6.24 -4.10
N GLU A 71 9.48 -5.27 -3.32
CA GLU A 71 9.83 -5.45 -1.92
C GLU A 71 9.09 -4.41 -1.07
N VAL A 72 8.63 -4.81 0.11
CA VAL A 72 8.13 -3.88 1.13
C VAL A 72 9.16 -3.74 2.25
N LYS A 73 9.37 -2.50 2.71
CA LYS A 73 10.17 -2.20 3.91
C LYS A 73 9.40 -1.28 4.82
N GLU A 74 9.39 -1.59 6.10
CA GLU A 74 8.89 -0.68 7.13
C GLU A 74 10.02 0.23 7.60
N LEU A 75 9.75 1.53 7.63
CA LEU A 75 10.66 2.53 8.18
C LEU A 75 10.54 2.58 9.70
N SER A 76 11.53 3.19 10.37
CA SER A 76 11.53 3.34 11.83
C SER A 76 10.33 4.14 12.38
N ASP A 77 9.64 4.88 11.51
CA ASP A 77 8.44 5.66 11.83
C ASP A 77 7.12 4.92 11.49
N GLY A 78 7.19 3.63 11.15
CA GLY A 78 6.03 2.78 10.83
C GLY A 78 5.50 2.94 9.41
N ARG A 79 6.04 3.86 8.60
CA ARG A 79 5.64 3.97 7.19
C ARG A 79 6.16 2.78 6.39
N GLN A 80 5.33 2.27 5.49
CA GLN A 80 5.72 1.22 4.56
C GLN A 80 6.15 1.81 3.22
N VAL A 81 7.30 1.37 2.73
CA VAL A 81 7.84 1.74 1.42
C VAL A 81 7.83 0.51 0.53
N ILE A 82 7.14 0.60 -0.60
CA ILE A 82 7.15 -0.42 -1.64
C ILE A 82 8.15 -0.02 -2.72
N THR A 83 9.12 -0.89 -2.99
CA THR A 83 10.01 -0.78 -4.14
C THR A 83 9.56 -1.77 -5.19
N MET A 84 9.22 -1.30 -6.39
CA MET A 84 8.86 -2.15 -7.53
C MET A 84 10.09 -2.29 -8.46
N GLN A 85 10.41 -3.50 -8.91
CA GLN A 85 11.54 -3.74 -9.82
C GLN A 85 11.03 -4.07 -11.23
N GLU A 86 11.75 -3.66 -12.27
CA GLU A 86 11.43 -4.01 -13.68
C GLU A 86 9.97 -3.72 -14.10
N GLY A 87 9.35 -2.70 -13.50
CA GLY A 87 7.97 -2.32 -13.76
C GLY A 87 7.81 -1.36 -14.94
N THR A 88 6.57 -1.20 -15.39
CA THR A 88 6.17 -0.17 -16.36
C THR A 88 5.19 0.80 -15.71
N ARG A 89 5.39 2.09 -15.97
CA ARG A 89 4.49 3.18 -15.56
C ARG A 89 3.85 3.81 -16.80
N TYR A 90 2.52 3.86 -16.80
CA TYR A 90 1.71 4.57 -17.78
C TYR A 90 1.15 5.83 -17.14
N GLU A 91 1.43 6.98 -17.72
CA GLU A 91 0.96 8.28 -17.25
C GLU A 91 0.00 8.89 -18.27
N GLY A 92 -1.12 9.41 -17.79
CA GLY A 92 -2.17 10.01 -18.60
C GLY A 92 -3.57 9.60 -18.17
N VAL A 93 -4.56 10.04 -18.94
CA VAL A 93 -5.96 9.71 -18.75
C VAL A 93 -6.42 8.73 -19.83
N PRO A 94 -7.27 7.75 -19.51
CA PRO A 94 -7.89 6.89 -20.52
C PRO A 94 -8.63 7.74 -21.56
N THR A 95 -8.37 7.52 -22.85
CA THR A 95 -8.94 8.32 -23.96
C THR A 95 -10.03 7.59 -24.75
N ARG A 96 -10.42 6.37 -24.35
CA ARG A 96 -11.51 5.60 -24.95
C ARG A 96 -12.26 4.79 -23.92
#